data_AF-A0A292YJR7-F1
#
_entry.id   AF-A0A292YJR7-F1
#
_cell.length_a   1.000
_cell.length_b   1.000
_cell.length_c   1.000
_cell.angle_alpha   90.00
_cell.angle_beta   90.00
_cell.angle_gamma   90.00
#
_symmetry.space_group_name_H-M   'P 1'
#
loop_
_entity.id
_entity.type
_entity.pdbx_description
1 polymer ?
#
loop_
_entity_poly.entity_id
_entity_poly.type
_entity_poly.pdbx_seq_one_letter_code
_entity_poly.pdbx_strand_id
1 'polypeptide(L)'
;MDLHEQQYFNLLLAMAVDRFSERIIQRNEGAQNALHRLRTDPHGEGVWLQEFVDVFFRDALLDNSAGACLILEALSNQRLSDPTSILECGTVGEMLQKMAGQTFATLLQNKTEEVLEQTLAFGGD
;
A
#
# COMPACT_ATOMS: atom_id res chain seq x y z
N MET A 1 15.50 9.50 -8.15
CA MET A 1 15.35 8.07 -8.48
C MET A 1 15.73 7.90 -9.92
N ASP A 2 16.58 6.93 -10.22
CA ASP A 2 16.91 6.63 -11.61
C ASP A 2 15.78 5.87 -12.33
N LEU A 3 15.93 5.69 -13.65
CA LEU A 3 14.89 5.04 -14.47
C LEU A 3 14.69 3.55 -14.11
N HIS A 4 15.77 2.85 -13.74
CA HIS A 4 15.70 1.43 -13.42
C HIS A 4 15.00 1.21 -12.08
N GLU A 5 15.36 1.99 -11.07
CA GLU A 5 14.69 2.01 -9.77
C GLU A 5 13.21 2.36 -9.94
N GLN A 6 12.88 3.37 -10.76
CA GLN A 6 11.49 3.74 -11.02
C GLN A 6 10.69 2.61 -11.67
N GLN A 7 11.29 1.90 -12.63
CA GLN A 7 10.66 0.72 -13.23
C GLN A 7 10.44 -0.39 -12.21
N TYR A 8 11.43 -0.65 -11.36
CA TYR A 8 11.33 -1.63 -10.29
C TYR A 8 10.21 -1.28 -9.29
N PHE A 9 10.12 -0.03 -8.86
CA PHE A 9 9.03 0.46 -8.01
C PHE A 9 7.67 0.29 -8.66
N ASN A 10 7.52 0.65 -9.93
CA ASN A 10 6.26 0.51 -10.66
C ASN A 10 5.82 -0.97 -10.75
N LEU A 11 6.77 -1.89 -10.95
CA LEU A 11 6.49 -3.32 -10.94
C LEU A 11 6.02 -3.80 -9.56
N LEU A 12 6.70 -3.38 -8.49
CA LEU A 12 6.29 -3.69 -7.11
C LEU A 12 4.88 -3.17 -6.82
N LEU A 13 4.59 -1.93 -7.20
CA LEU A 13 3.28 -1.32 -6.99
C LEU A 13 2.19 -2.08 -7.74
N ALA A 14 2.40 -2.41 -9.02
CA ALA A 14 1.44 -3.18 -9.81
C ALA A 14 1.14 -4.54 -9.15
N MET A 15 2.18 -5.28 -8.74
CA MET A 15 2.01 -6.56 -8.04
C MET A 15 1.26 -6.41 -6.71
N ALA A 16 1.55 -5.35 -5.94
CA ALA A 16 0.86 -5.09 -4.68
C ALA A 16 -0.63 -4.79 -4.91
N VAL A 17 -0.96 -3.95 -5.89
CA VAL A 17 -2.34 -3.60 -6.25
C VAL A 17 -3.11 -4.83 -6.69
N ASP A 18 -2.56 -5.65 -7.59
CA ASP A 18 -3.22 -6.85 -8.09
C ASP A 18 -3.53 -7.83 -6.95
N ARG A 19 -2.50 -8.17 -6.15
CA ARG A 19 -2.63 -9.12 -5.03
C ARG A 19 -3.57 -8.61 -3.95
N PHE A 20 -3.50 -7.32 -3.61
CA PHE A 20 -4.34 -6.75 -2.58
C PHE A 20 -5.80 -6.67 -3.03
N SER A 21 -6.06 -6.21 -4.25
CA SER A 21 -7.40 -6.14 -4.84
C SER A 21 -8.08 -7.50 -4.85
N GLU A 22 -7.41 -8.53 -5.38
CA GLU A 22 -7.94 -9.89 -5.41
C GLU A 22 -8.26 -10.40 -3.99
N ARG A 23 -7.32 -10.19 -3.06
CA ARG A 23 -7.45 -10.62 -1.66
C ARG A 23 -8.68 -10.01 -0.97
N ILE A 24 -8.90 -8.71 -1.12
CA ILE A 24 -10.01 -8.03 -0.44
C ILE A 24 -11.34 -8.31 -1.13
N ILE A 25 -11.38 -8.52 -2.45
CA ILE A 25 -12.60 -8.95 -3.16
C ILE A 25 -13.05 -10.31 -2.63
N GLN A 26 -12.14 -11.29 -2.57
CA GLN A 26 -12.47 -12.64 -2.07
C GLN A 26 -12.95 -12.62 -0.62
N ARG A 27 -12.32 -11.81 0.24
CA ARG A 27 -12.68 -11.74 1.67
C ARG A 27 -13.96 -10.99 1.97
N ASN A 28 -14.34 -10.03 1.12
CA ASN A 28 -15.53 -9.21 1.31
C ASN A 28 -16.68 -9.64 0.41
N GLU A 29 -16.58 -10.81 -0.22
CA GLU A 29 -17.64 -11.40 -1.06
C GLU A 29 -18.03 -10.50 -2.25
N GLY A 30 -17.06 -9.79 -2.83
CA GLY A 30 -17.26 -8.99 -4.04
C GLY A 30 -16.62 -7.59 -4.00
N ALA A 31 -16.48 -7.00 -5.19
CA ALA A 31 -15.82 -5.71 -5.38
C ALA A 31 -16.56 -4.53 -4.72
N GLN A 32 -17.91 -4.57 -4.69
CA GLN A 32 -18.70 -3.50 -4.06
C GLN A 32 -18.47 -3.42 -2.55
N ASN A 33 -18.55 -4.56 -1.85
CA ASN A 33 -18.30 -4.65 -0.42
C ASN A 33 -16.85 -4.33 -0.09
N ALA A 34 -15.89 -4.82 -0.88
CA ALA A 34 -14.48 -4.51 -0.73
C ALA A 34 -14.21 -3.00 -0.83
N LEU A 35 -14.79 -2.33 -1.84
CA LEU A 35 -14.62 -0.89 -2.02
C LEU A 35 -15.26 -0.10 -0.86
N HIS A 36 -16.44 -0.51 -0.40
CA HIS A 36 -17.07 0.11 0.74
C HIS A 36 -16.20 0.01 2.00
N ARG A 37 -15.67 -1.18 2.32
CA ARG A 37 -14.81 -1.39 3.49
C ARG A 37 -13.48 -0.67 3.39
N LEU A 38 -12.85 -0.69 2.22
CA LEU A 38 -11.58 0.00 1.98
C LEU A 38 -11.68 1.50 2.28
N ARG A 39 -12.84 2.12 1.98
CA ARG A 39 -13.11 3.54 2.23
C ARG A 39 -13.48 3.87 3.67
N THR A 40 -14.19 2.97 4.34
CA THR A 40 -14.73 3.24 5.69
C THR A 40 -13.77 2.82 6.80
N ASP A 41 -13.09 1.70 6.63
CA ASP A 41 -12.12 1.16 7.60
C ASP A 41 -11.04 0.31 6.90
N PRO A 42 -10.03 0.94 6.27
CA PRO A 42 -8.97 0.24 5.53
C PRO A 42 -8.10 -0.67 6.41
N HIS A 43 -8.13 -0.48 7.73
CA HIS A 43 -7.39 -1.30 8.70
C HIS A 43 -8.30 -2.33 9.39
N GLY A 44 -9.59 -2.33 9.06
CA GLY A 44 -10.59 -3.23 9.64
C GLY A 44 -10.54 -4.65 9.11
N GLU A 45 -11.38 -5.48 9.72
CA GLU A 45 -11.54 -6.89 9.36
C GLU A 45 -11.93 -7.05 7.88
N GLY A 46 -11.21 -7.95 7.20
CA GLY A 46 -11.42 -8.23 5.77
C GLY A 46 -10.56 -7.37 4.83
N VAL A 47 -9.94 -6.28 5.32
CA VAL A 47 -9.05 -5.42 4.52
C VAL A 47 -7.60 -5.53 5.01
N TRP A 48 -7.31 -5.15 6.27
CA TRP A 48 -5.99 -5.23 6.88
C TRP A 48 -4.86 -4.64 6.01
N LEU A 49 -5.05 -3.40 5.56
CA LEU A 49 -4.13 -2.73 4.62
C LEU A 49 -2.69 -2.67 5.17
N GLN A 50 -2.52 -2.31 6.44
CA GLN A 50 -1.19 -2.14 7.01
C GLN A 50 -0.46 -3.49 7.11
N GLU A 51 -1.15 -4.52 7.59
CA GLU A 51 -0.61 -5.87 7.72
C GLU A 51 -0.24 -6.46 6.36
N PHE A 52 -1.03 -6.17 5.32
CA PHE A 52 -0.67 -6.55 3.96
C PHE A 52 0.63 -5.88 3.52
N VAL A 53 0.78 -4.57 3.73
CA VAL A 53 2.00 -3.83 3.37
C VAL A 53 3.21 -4.35 4.13
N ASP A 54 3.08 -4.61 5.43
CA ASP A 54 4.16 -5.14 6.26
C ASP A 54 4.65 -6.51 5.77
N VAL A 55 3.72 -7.42 5.42
CA VAL A 55 4.05 -8.73 4.85
C VAL A 55 4.64 -8.57 3.45
N PHE A 56 4.06 -7.73 2.60
CA PHE A 56 4.54 -7.49 1.24
C PHE A 56 5.98 -6.92 1.25
N PHE A 57 6.28 -6.00 2.17
CA PHE A 57 7.62 -5.44 2.30
C PHE A 57 8.63 -6.49 2.76
N ARG A 58 8.25 -7.34 3.71
CA ARG A 58 9.12 -8.46 4.12
C ARG A 58 9.39 -9.43 2.98
N ASP A 59 8.36 -9.82 2.24
CA ASP A 59 8.49 -10.75 1.12
C ASP A 59 9.32 -10.15 -0.03
N ALA A 60 9.23 -8.83 -0.23
CA ALA A 60 10.01 -8.09 -1.23
C ALA A 60 11.39 -7.63 -0.72
N LEU A 61 11.79 -8.00 0.50
CA LEU A 61 13.05 -7.58 1.15
C LEU A 61 13.21 -6.04 1.26
N LEU A 62 12.09 -5.34 1.45
CA LEU A 62 12.00 -3.89 1.65
C LEU A 62 11.95 -3.49 3.13
N ASP A 63 11.84 -4.45 4.05
CA ASP A 63 11.78 -4.27 5.50
C ASP A 63 13.15 -3.96 6.12
N ASN A 64 13.89 -3.04 5.50
CA ASN A 64 15.19 -2.52 5.94
C ASN A 64 15.34 -1.06 5.48
N SER A 65 16.36 -0.35 5.99
CA SER A 65 16.54 1.07 5.70
C SER A 65 16.75 1.36 4.20
N ALA A 66 17.42 0.48 3.46
CA ALA A 66 17.66 0.67 2.04
C ALA A 66 16.36 0.54 1.23
N GLY A 67 15.55 -0.49 1.52
CA GLY A 67 14.23 -0.66 0.95
C GLY A 67 13.29 0.50 1.27
N ALA A 68 13.29 0.97 2.52
CA ALA A 68 12.51 2.13 2.92
C ALA A 68 12.91 3.39 2.15
N CYS A 69 14.21 3.65 1.96
CA CYS A 69 14.70 4.77 1.17
C CYS A 69 14.25 4.69 -0.29
N LEU A 70 14.32 3.51 -0.93
CA LEU A 70 13.83 3.31 -2.30
C LEU A 70 12.36 3.72 -2.43
N ILE A 71 11.51 3.28 -1.50
CA ILE A 71 10.08 3.62 -1.48
C ILE A 71 9.87 5.11 -1.25
N LEU A 72 10.57 5.70 -0.28
CA LEU A 72 10.43 7.12 0.04
C LEU A 72 10.94 8.02 -1.07
N GLU A 73 11.96 7.61 -1.81
CA GLU A 73 12.44 8.37 -2.96
C GLU A 73 11.38 8.41 -4.08
N ALA A 74 10.79 7.26 -4.39
CA ALA A 74 9.68 7.14 -5.35
C ALA A 74 8.46 7.97 -4.94
N LEU A 75 8.21 8.08 -3.63
CA LEU A 75 7.03 8.72 -3.05
C LEU A 75 7.34 10.09 -2.41
N SER A 76 8.48 10.69 -2.73
CA SER A 76 8.98 11.93 -2.11
C SER A 76 8.04 13.13 -2.20
N ASN A 77 7.14 13.16 -3.18
CA ASN A 77 6.13 14.22 -3.35
C ASN A 77 4.78 13.89 -2.69
N GLN A 78 4.62 12.70 -2.12
CA GLN A 78 3.39 12.30 -1.43
C GLN A 78 3.30 12.96 -0.05
N ARG A 79 2.06 13.23 0.38
CA ARG A 79 1.82 13.74 1.73
C ARG A 79 1.80 12.59 2.73
N LEU A 80 2.40 12.83 3.89
CA LEU A 80 2.27 11.95 5.05
C LEU A 80 0.94 12.26 5.75
N SER A 81 0.08 11.25 5.88
CA SER A 81 -1.25 11.38 6.48
C SER A 81 -1.20 11.55 8.00
N ASP A 82 -0.28 10.86 8.70
CA ASP A 82 -0.07 10.98 10.14
C ASP A 82 1.43 11.00 10.48
N PRO A 83 2.04 12.19 10.64
CA PRO A 83 3.45 12.31 11.02
C PRO A 83 3.72 12.00 12.49
N THR A 84 2.70 11.95 13.37
CA THR A 84 2.92 11.86 14.82
C THR A 84 3.41 10.48 15.24
N SER A 85 2.85 9.43 14.66
CA SER A 85 3.26 8.04 14.93
C SER A 85 4.70 7.73 14.50
N ILE A 86 5.29 8.50 13.58
CA ILE A 86 6.70 8.35 13.14
C ILE A 86 7.68 8.88 14.20
N LEU A 87 7.28 9.88 14.97
CA LEU A 87 8.15 10.55 15.96
C LEU A 87 8.37 9.73 17.23
N GLU A 88 7.60 8.65 17.42
CA GLU A 88 7.70 7.74 18.58
C GLU A 88 8.70 6.59 18.38
N CYS A 89 9.34 6.50 17.21
CA CYS A 89 10.31 5.45 16.89
C CYS A 89 11.66 5.67 17.62
N GLY A 90 12.31 4.57 18.02
CA GLY A 90 13.57 4.60 18.78
C GLY A 90 14.80 4.80 17.90
N THR A 91 14.72 4.51 16.61
CA THR A 91 15.83 4.66 15.66
C THR A 91 15.41 5.29 14.33
N VAL A 92 16.38 5.89 13.61
CA VAL A 92 16.16 6.41 12.25
C VAL A 92 15.70 5.32 11.29
N GLY A 93 16.21 4.09 11.42
CA GLY A 93 15.78 2.96 10.59
C GLY A 93 14.29 2.65 10.76
N GLU A 94 13.83 2.59 12.01
CA GLU A 94 12.40 2.39 12.32
C GLU A 94 11.55 3.55 11.79
N MET A 95 12.01 4.80 11.91
CA MET A 95 11.32 5.96 11.34
C MET A 95 11.16 5.83 9.82
N LEU A 96 12.24 5.51 9.11
CA LEU A 96 12.23 5.35 7.65
C LEU A 96 11.26 4.25 7.22
N GLN A 97 11.30 3.09 7.90
CA GLN A 97 10.41 1.97 7.60
C GLN A 97 8.94 2.34 7.84
N LYS A 98 8.63 3.00 8.96
CA LYS A 98 7.27 3.41 9.28
C LYS A 98 6.72 4.43 8.28
N MET A 99 7.56 5.42 7.91
CA MET A 99 7.21 6.38 6.85
C MET A 99 6.95 5.67 5.52
N ALA A 100 7.87 4.80 5.08
CA ALA A 100 7.74 4.09 3.82
C ALA A 100 6.46 3.23 3.77
N GLY A 101 6.17 2.48 4.84
CA GLY A 101 4.97 1.66 4.96
C GLY A 101 3.69 2.48 4.90
N GLN A 102 3.59 3.58 5.66
CA GLN A 102 2.40 4.45 5.68
C GLN A 102 2.16 5.16 4.33
N THR A 103 3.22 5.68 3.71
CA THR A 103 3.10 6.35 2.41
C THR A 103 2.74 5.35 1.32
N PHE A 104 3.32 4.15 1.34
CA PHE A 104 2.98 3.09 0.40
C PHE A 104 1.55 2.58 0.60
N ALA A 105 1.11 2.36 1.84
CA ALA A 105 -0.26 1.96 2.16
C ALA A 105 -1.28 2.95 1.61
N THR A 106 -1.03 4.25 1.78
CA THR A 106 -1.90 5.32 1.23
C THR A 106 -1.99 5.24 -0.29
N LEU A 107 -0.85 5.06 -0.98
CA LEU A 107 -0.85 4.90 -2.44
C LEU A 107 -1.57 3.63 -2.88
N LEU A 108 -1.32 2.51 -2.19
CA LEU A 108 -1.92 1.22 -2.47
C LEU A 108 -3.44 1.28 -2.31
N GLN A 109 -3.94 1.92 -1.25
CA GLN A 109 -5.37 2.17 -1.06
C GLN A 109 -5.96 2.89 -2.28
N ASN A 110 -5.40 4.04 -2.65
CA ASN A 110 -5.90 4.85 -3.77
C ASN A 110 -5.94 4.05 -5.08
N LYS A 111 -4.88 3.29 -5.37
CA LYS A 111 -4.81 2.47 -6.58
C LYS A 111 -5.75 1.28 -6.57
N THR A 112 -5.97 0.69 -5.41
CA THR A 112 -6.94 -0.39 -5.23
C THR A 112 -8.37 0.15 -5.41
N GLU A 113 -8.68 1.33 -4.89
CA GLU A 113 -9.97 1.99 -5.14
C GLU A 113 -10.22 2.19 -6.64
N GLU A 114 -9.23 2.71 -7.38
CA GLU A 114 -9.33 2.88 -8.83
C GLU A 114 -9.65 1.55 -9.55
N VAL A 115 -8.98 0.46 -9.18
CA VAL A 115 -9.19 -0.88 -9.77
C VAL A 115 -10.58 -1.44 -9.44
N LEU A 116 -11.03 -1.29 -8.20
CA LEU A 116 -12.36 -1.73 -7.78
C LEU A 116 -13.47 -0.95 -8.50
N GLU A 117 -13.31 0.37 -8.64
CA GLU A 117 -14.26 1.21 -9.39
C GLU A 117 -14.33 0.82 -10.86
N GLN A 118 -13.19 0.56 -11.50
CA GLN A 118 -13.15 0.05 -12.87
C GLN A 118 -13.82 -1.32 -12.98
N THR A 119 -13.56 -2.21 -12.03
CA THR A 119 -14.20 -3.54 -11.99
C THR A 119 -15.72 -3.42 -11.89
N LEU A 120 -16.23 -2.52 -11.06
CA LEU A 120 -17.67 -2.27 -10.93
C LEU A 120 -18.28 -1.60 -12.17
N ALA A 121 -17.53 -0.74 -12.85
CA ALA A 121 -18.00 -0.06 -14.05
C ALA A 121 -18.05 -0.98 -15.29
N PHE A 122 -17.15 -1.96 -15.39
CA PHE A 122 -16.97 -2.78 -16.59
C PHE A 122 -17.25 -4.28 -16.40
N GLY A 123 -17.25 -4.79 -15.18
CA GLY A 123 -17.40 -6.21 -14.85
C GLY A 123 -18.82 -6.60 -14.44
N GLY A 124 -19.83 -6.21 -15.23
CA GLY A 124 -21.25 -6.48 -14.93
C GLY A 124 -21.54 -7.93 -14.55
N ASP A 125 -22.31 -8.08 -13.46
CA ASP A 125 -22.86 -9.29 -12.79
C ASP A 125 -22.45 -10.69 -13.32
#